data_AF-A0A2P5M574-F1
#
_entry.id   AF-A0A2P5M574-F1
#
_cell.length_a   1.000
_cell.length_b   1.000
_cell.length_c   1.000
_cell.angle_alpha   90.00
_cell.angle_beta   90.00
_cell.angle_gamma   90.00
#
_symmetry.space_group_name_H-M   'P 1'
#
loop_
_entity.id
_entity.type
_entity.pdbx_description
1 polymer ?
#
loop_
_entity_poly.entity_id
_entity_poly.type
_entity_poly.pdbx_seq_one_letter_code
_entity_poly.pdbx_strand_id
1 'polypeptide(L)'
;MNRLNLVRKCFYLKSADAFNPVTDTETYNFRAHYLKEVAARHQWPNTLLNEFKLVKSWNIGNAVHENSVIIEHLGQCFRMIKGFANTHIEAQRKNNQDLKLISRKLHSFLDKKPNKVERISTGTAIHSQETEISIVETDAYQWSLFIGNVELAEHSDHKPINRCRSLPETLVWTVINGLYHRRLQLHLASDTIKITDDALHGTLTHIRQFLHNNGPDDSSLLPYLNSNVPQAFMLMVNLDMTATDVKEDGSHVISERSDPLSYGVARHCFVESIDRLTISSWGELTLTHFPGILGLFECLSDILNNHSQLLSGTNFTMDCHTPARSDSIIRRINSIFNNLLKIFSQAEEHLNPRYILPAGLNYCVFERKQQSLAFKLAADESGLMQELASPQPHFSAVIFDSHVLEATPIPLLYRYNKAQTIQFFYLVQKNGIQIYVIDEKGSLHTQHHSKCDPNHLLRNYAVFLQNRLYRNIADTKLTIDYFEIIKNSAGVLSLSNVRPDLDELDEPELNIRISGSFINNSIAYTIYCNNREFSYLDYGAKVFHAVYDYVLGFRASKQVYPVHITDLDLPLAAFHVSHPLQLQTQHYLSYKQKIEAKLA
;
A
#
# COMPACT_ATOMS: atom_id res chain seq x y z
N MET A 1 52.79 -11.70 7.89
CA MET A 1 53.21 -10.37 7.40
C MET A 1 52.03 -9.52 6.91
N ASN A 2 51.10 -10.07 6.13
CA ASN A 2 49.99 -9.31 5.53
C ASN A 2 49.02 -8.65 6.55
N ARG A 3 48.54 -9.39 7.57
CA ARG A 3 47.60 -8.87 8.60
C ARG A 3 48.17 -7.72 9.45
N LEU A 4 49.46 -7.76 9.80
CA LEU A 4 50.10 -6.69 10.56
C LEU A 4 50.22 -5.42 9.71
N ASN A 5 50.58 -5.55 8.44
CA ASN A 5 50.63 -4.40 7.52
C ASN A 5 49.24 -3.81 7.29
N LEU A 6 48.19 -4.64 7.21
CA LEU A 6 46.81 -4.15 7.13
C LEU A 6 46.41 -3.37 8.39
N VAL A 7 46.72 -3.87 9.60
CA VAL A 7 46.44 -3.14 10.85
C VAL A 7 47.18 -1.80 10.90
N ARG A 8 48.45 -1.78 10.49
CA ARG A 8 49.25 -0.55 10.38
C ARG A 8 48.61 0.45 9.41
N LYS A 9 48.13 -0.03 8.25
CA LYS A 9 47.43 0.77 7.24
C LYS A 9 46.09 1.32 7.76
N CYS A 10 45.26 0.47 8.37
CA CYS A 10 43.99 0.91 8.98
C CYS A 10 44.20 1.93 10.10
N PHE A 11 45.25 1.76 10.92
CA PHE A 11 45.61 2.71 11.98
C PHE A 11 46.05 4.05 11.38
N TYR A 12 46.89 4.00 10.34
CA TYR A 12 47.29 5.18 9.58
C TYR A 12 46.07 5.93 9.05
N LEU A 13 45.17 5.27 8.31
CA LEU A 13 43.98 5.88 7.71
C LEU A 13 43.11 6.55 8.78
N LYS A 14 42.75 5.83 9.85
CA LYS A 14 41.94 6.40 10.94
C LYS A 14 42.60 7.60 11.64
N SER A 15 43.93 7.62 11.71
CA SER A 15 44.67 8.70 12.36
C SER A 15 44.95 9.88 11.43
N ALA A 16 45.05 9.63 10.13
CA ALA A 16 45.39 10.61 9.09
C ALA A 16 44.16 11.28 8.44
N ASP A 17 43.01 10.60 8.38
CA ASP A 17 41.77 11.08 7.72
C ASP A 17 41.08 12.24 8.42
N ALA A 18 41.35 12.44 9.69
CA ALA A 18 40.44 13.24 10.49
C ALA A 18 40.48 14.75 10.21
N PHE A 19 41.43 15.30 9.42
CA PHE A 19 41.49 16.77 9.26
C PHE A 19 42.01 17.26 7.90
N ASN A 20 41.23 18.21 7.38
CA ASN A 20 41.61 19.13 6.32
C ASN A 20 42.73 20.06 6.87
N PRO A 21 43.93 20.11 6.29
CA PRO A 21 45.06 20.89 6.83
C PRO A 21 44.84 22.42 6.86
N VAL A 22 43.66 22.88 6.42
CA VAL A 22 43.31 24.30 6.23
C VAL A 22 42.73 24.93 7.51
N THR A 23 42.17 24.15 8.44
CA THR A 23 41.41 24.70 9.58
C THR A 23 41.97 24.42 10.97
N ASP A 24 42.91 23.47 11.15
CA ASP A 24 43.48 23.16 12.48
C ASP A 24 44.91 22.55 12.41
N THR A 25 45.92 23.41 12.29
CA THR A 25 47.34 23.04 12.10
C THR A 25 47.96 22.39 13.35
N GLU A 26 47.53 22.76 14.55
CA GLU A 26 48.08 22.22 15.81
C GLU A 26 47.68 20.76 16.02
N THR A 27 46.40 20.42 15.81
CA THR A 27 45.89 19.05 15.90
C THR A 27 46.53 18.14 14.85
N TYR A 28 46.75 18.65 13.63
CA TYR A 28 47.45 17.92 12.57
C TYR A 28 48.90 17.58 12.97
N ASN A 29 49.64 18.57 13.49
CA ASN A 29 51.02 18.39 13.91
C ASN A 29 51.16 17.40 15.08
N PHE A 30 50.26 17.49 16.07
CA PHE A 30 50.22 16.55 17.20
C PHE A 30 50.00 15.11 16.73
N ARG A 31 49.02 14.85 15.85
CA ARG A 31 48.74 13.50 15.36
C ARG A 31 49.82 12.98 14.43
N ALA A 32 50.40 13.83 13.59
CA ALA A 32 51.53 13.46 12.74
C ALA A 32 52.77 13.08 13.59
N HIS A 33 53.00 13.79 14.70
CA HIS A 33 54.02 13.44 15.68
C HIS A 33 53.71 12.10 16.35
N TYR A 34 52.50 11.92 16.88
CA TYR A 34 52.06 10.69 17.52
C TYR A 34 52.19 9.46 16.60
N LEU A 35 51.81 9.60 15.34
CA LEU A 35 51.95 8.53 14.33
C LEU A 35 53.42 8.13 14.11
N LYS A 36 54.34 9.12 14.08
CA LYS A 36 55.79 8.87 13.98
C LYS A 36 56.31 8.17 15.23
N GLU A 37 55.87 8.58 16.42
CA GLU A 37 56.24 7.94 17.68
C GLU A 37 55.79 6.47 17.73
N VAL A 38 54.54 6.19 17.35
CA VAL A 38 53.99 4.83 17.28
C VAL A 38 54.77 3.99 16.26
N ALA A 39 55.05 4.55 15.08
CA ALA A 39 55.82 3.85 14.05
C ALA A 39 57.24 3.51 14.52
N ALA A 40 57.91 4.43 15.21
CA ALA A 40 59.24 4.21 15.78
C ALA A 40 59.20 3.16 16.90
N ARG A 41 58.25 3.29 17.85
CA ARG A 41 58.09 2.37 18.97
C ARG A 41 57.83 0.93 18.52
N HIS A 42 57.06 0.76 17.45
CA HIS A 42 56.69 -0.56 16.91
C HIS A 42 57.52 -0.99 15.70
N GLN A 43 58.68 -0.33 15.46
CA GLN A 43 59.65 -0.68 14.41
C GLN A 43 59.01 -0.88 13.04
N TRP A 44 58.17 0.07 12.62
CA TRP A 44 57.59 0.03 11.27
C TRP A 44 58.70 0.19 10.23
N PRO A 45 58.59 -0.44 9.04
CA PRO A 45 59.53 -0.18 7.95
C PRO A 45 59.58 1.32 7.62
N ASN A 46 60.78 1.88 7.46
CA ASN A 46 61.00 3.31 7.24
C ASN A 46 60.29 3.85 5.98
N THR A 47 59.98 2.99 5.00
CA THR A 47 59.26 3.34 3.77
C THR A 47 57.74 3.41 3.95
N LEU A 48 57.20 2.69 4.93
CA LEU A 48 55.77 2.41 5.04
C LEU A 48 54.93 3.68 5.28
N LEU A 49 55.42 4.61 6.10
CA LEU A 49 54.72 5.89 6.33
C LEU A 49 54.72 6.79 5.09
N ASN A 50 55.76 6.71 4.25
CA ASN A 50 55.83 7.47 3.00
C ASN A 50 54.94 6.83 1.93
N GLU A 51 54.89 5.50 1.85
CA GLU A 51 53.94 4.75 1.02
C GLU A 51 52.49 5.11 1.37
N PHE A 52 52.15 5.18 2.66
CA PHE A 52 50.81 5.57 3.11
C PHE A 52 50.49 7.05 2.89
N LYS A 53 51.49 7.95 2.83
CA LYS A 53 51.28 9.36 2.48
C LYS A 53 50.92 9.55 1.01
N LEU A 54 51.55 8.81 0.10
CA LEU A 54 51.22 8.82 -1.33
C LEU A 54 49.77 8.35 -1.57
N VAL A 55 49.27 7.52 -0.66
CA VAL A 55 47.92 6.96 -0.61
C VAL A 55 46.83 7.96 -0.18
N LYS A 56 47.16 9.17 0.30
CA LYS A 56 46.16 10.20 0.71
C LYS A 56 45.21 10.71 -0.40
N SER A 57 45.40 10.29 -1.65
CA SER A 57 44.55 10.64 -2.80
C SER A 57 43.98 9.39 -3.45
N TRP A 58 43.31 8.53 -2.66
CA TRP A 58 42.64 7.38 -3.24
C TRP A 58 41.54 7.82 -4.21
N ASN A 59 41.71 7.43 -5.46
CA ASN A 59 40.59 7.30 -6.38
C ASN A 59 39.59 6.26 -5.83
N ILE A 60 38.33 6.38 -6.22
CA ILE A 60 37.28 5.48 -5.70
C ILE A 60 37.56 4.01 -6.01
N GLY A 61 38.18 3.72 -7.16
CA GLY A 61 38.54 2.35 -7.56
C GLY A 61 39.49 1.68 -6.56
N ASN A 62 40.51 2.38 -6.09
CA ASN A 62 41.42 1.88 -5.06
C ASN A 62 40.70 1.67 -3.73
N ALA A 63 39.82 2.60 -3.35
CA ALA A 63 39.09 2.49 -2.10
C ALA A 63 38.12 1.29 -2.08
N VAL A 64 37.46 0.99 -3.20
CA VAL A 64 36.63 -0.22 -3.35
C VAL A 64 37.47 -1.50 -3.20
N HIS A 65 38.66 -1.54 -3.82
CA HIS A 65 39.58 -2.67 -3.68
C HIS A 65 40.04 -2.86 -2.24
N GLU A 66 40.47 -1.79 -1.57
CA GLU A 66 40.95 -1.82 -0.19
C GLU A 66 39.85 -2.19 0.80
N ASN A 67 38.63 -1.68 0.59
CA ASN A 67 37.47 -2.05 1.37
C ASN A 67 37.18 -3.55 1.31
N SER A 68 37.37 -4.17 0.14
CA SER A 68 37.20 -5.63 -0.03
C SER A 68 38.19 -6.41 0.84
N VAL A 69 39.46 -5.98 0.88
CA VAL A 69 40.50 -6.59 1.73
C VAL A 69 40.18 -6.43 3.22
N ILE A 70 39.69 -5.26 3.63
CA ILE A 70 39.30 -4.98 5.02
C ILE A 70 38.10 -5.84 5.43
N ILE A 71 37.06 -5.90 4.61
CA ILE A 71 35.85 -6.71 4.84
C ILE A 71 36.21 -8.19 4.99
N GLU A 72 37.07 -8.71 4.12
CA GLU A 72 37.51 -10.10 4.20
C GLU A 72 38.21 -10.39 5.54
N HIS A 73 39.16 -9.54 5.94
CA HIS A 73 39.90 -9.70 7.20
C HIS A 73 38.99 -9.52 8.43
N LEU A 74 38.05 -8.57 8.41
CA LEU A 74 37.07 -8.41 9.48
C LEU A 74 36.18 -9.64 9.60
N GLY A 75 35.72 -10.20 8.47
CA GLY A 75 34.97 -11.44 8.44
C GLY A 75 35.74 -12.62 9.02
N GLN A 76 37.04 -12.75 8.71
CA GLN A 76 37.91 -13.78 9.30
C GLN A 76 38.06 -13.58 10.82
N CYS A 77 38.31 -12.34 11.28
CA CYS A 77 38.43 -12.03 12.71
C CYS A 77 37.13 -12.33 13.45
N PHE A 78 35.99 -11.98 12.86
CA PHE A 78 34.68 -12.25 13.42
C PHE A 78 34.41 -13.74 13.58
N ARG A 79 34.70 -14.55 12.54
CA ARG A 79 34.59 -16.02 12.62
C ARG A 79 35.48 -16.60 13.72
N MET A 80 36.71 -16.11 13.87
CA MET A 80 37.63 -16.54 14.92
C MET A 80 37.11 -16.20 16.33
N ILE A 81 36.64 -14.96 16.55
CA ILE A 81 36.06 -14.53 17.83
C ILE A 81 34.83 -15.36 18.17
N LYS A 82 33.93 -15.57 17.20
CA LYS A 82 32.72 -16.38 17.38
C LYS A 82 33.04 -17.84 17.69
N GLY A 83 34.03 -18.42 17.00
CA GLY A 83 34.51 -19.78 17.24
C GLY A 83 35.11 -19.93 18.64
N PHE A 84 36.02 -19.03 19.02
CA PHE A 84 36.64 -19.02 20.35
C PHE A 84 35.59 -18.86 21.46
N ALA A 85 34.65 -17.93 21.30
CA ALA A 85 33.55 -17.71 22.24
C ALA A 85 32.68 -18.96 22.42
N ASN A 86 32.38 -19.68 21.33
CA ASN A 86 31.58 -20.90 21.39
C ASN A 86 32.28 -22.05 22.11
N THR A 87 33.62 -22.15 22.01
CA THR A 87 34.42 -23.24 22.58
C THR A 87 34.82 -22.99 24.03
N HIS A 88 35.11 -21.73 24.40
CA HIS A 88 35.76 -21.41 25.69
C HIS A 88 34.92 -20.58 26.66
N ILE A 89 33.74 -20.08 26.26
CA ILE A 89 32.85 -19.35 27.16
C ILE A 89 31.74 -20.29 27.64
N GLU A 90 31.69 -20.51 28.95
CA GLU A 90 30.62 -21.25 29.63
C GLU A 90 29.24 -20.74 29.21
N ALA A 91 28.26 -21.64 29.09
CA ALA A 91 26.92 -21.31 28.60
C ALA A 91 26.25 -20.14 29.35
N GLN A 92 26.55 -19.95 30.64
CA GLN A 92 26.03 -18.86 31.48
C GLN A 92 26.63 -17.47 31.13
N ARG A 93 27.83 -17.40 30.53
CA ARG A 93 28.47 -16.15 30.06
C ARG A 93 28.29 -15.88 28.56
N LYS A 94 27.60 -16.76 27.81
CA LYS A 94 27.24 -16.54 26.40
C LYS A 94 26.32 -15.34 26.18
N ASN A 95 25.68 -14.84 27.23
CA ASN A 95 24.92 -13.59 27.25
C ASN A 95 25.81 -12.34 27.40
N ASN A 96 27.08 -12.40 27.00
CA ASN A 96 27.92 -11.20 26.94
C ASN A 96 27.34 -10.22 25.91
N GLN A 97 26.74 -9.16 26.44
CA GLN A 97 26.07 -8.11 25.67
C GLN A 97 27.03 -7.47 24.65
N ASP A 98 28.31 -7.33 24.97
CA ASP A 98 29.31 -6.74 24.06
C ASP A 98 29.55 -7.62 22.84
N LEU A 99 29.71 -8.93 23.03
CA LEU A 99 29.86 -9.87 21.92
C LEU A 99 28.63 -9.86 21.02
N LYS A 100 27.43 -9.76 21.60
CA LYS A 100 26.17 -9.66 20.84
C LYS A 100 26.08 -8.36 20.05
N LEU A 101 26.43 -7.23 20.65
CA LEU A 101 26.44 -5.91 19.99
C LEU A 101 27.45 -5.84 18.85
N ILE A 102 28.69 -6.26 19.10
CA ILE A 102 29.74 -6.31 18.08
C ILE A 102 29.34 -7.27 16.96
N SER A 103 28.76 -8.42 17.29
CA SER A 103 28.27 -9.38 16.29
C SER A 103 27.20 -8.75 15.40
N ARG A 104 26.23 -8.03 15.98
CA ARG A 104 25.17 -7.37 15.22
C ARG A 104 25.70 -6.25 14.32
N LYS A 105 26.64 -5.43 14.81
CA LYS A 105 27.30 -4.38 14.00
C LYS A 105 28.14 -4.95 12.87
N LEU A 106 28.90 -6.00 13.12
CA LEU A 106 29.69 -6.66 12.07
C LEU A 106 28.78 -7.36 11.06
N HIS A 107 27.67 -7.96 11.50
CA HIS A 107 26.70 -8.57 10.59
C HIS A 107 25.99 -7.53 9.73
N SER A 108 25.54 -6.41 10.31
CA SER A 108 24.90 -5.33 9.54
C SER A 108 25.85 -4.72 8.51
N PHE A 109 27.16 -4.74 8.77
CA PHE A 109 28.15 -4.23 7.83
C PHE A 109 28.58 -5.27 6.77
N LEU A 110 28.89 -6.49 7.19
CA LEU A 110 29.54 -7.51 6.34
C LEU A 110 28.56 -8.37 5.53
N ASP A 111 27.31 -8.52 5.98
CA ASP A 111 26.38 -9.43 5.35
C ASP A 111 25.88 -8.91 4.01
N LYS A 112 25.99 -9.74 2.96
CA LYS A 112 25.53 -9.42 1.60
C LYS A 112 24.13 -9.97 1.43
N LYS A 113 23.14 -9.10 1.49
CA LYS A 113 21.73 -9.44 1.29
C LYS A 113 21.25 -8.94 -0.07
N PRO A 114 20.28 -9.62 -0.71
CA PRO A 114 19.57 -9.03 -1.84
C PRO A 114 19.07 -7.64 -1.48
N ASN A 115 19.09 -6.71 -2.44
CA ASN A 115 18.56 -5.35 -2.32
C ASN A 115 19.30 -4.44 -1.32
N LYS A 116 20.32 -4.92 -0.62
CA LYS A 116 21.12 -4.10 0.29
C LYS A 116 22.15 -3.30 -0.50
N VAL A 117 22.15 -1.99 -0.33
CA VAL A 117 23.15 -1.10 -0.95
C VAL A 117 24.42 -1.12 -0.10
N GLU A 118 25.55 -1.49 -0.71
CA GLU A 118 26.83 -1.61 0.01
C GLU A 118 27.47 -0.24 0.29
N ARG A 119 27.91 -0.05 1.54
CA ARG A 119 28.67 1.12 1.99
C ARG A 119 30.14 0.77 2.16
N ILE A 120 31.02 1.61 1.64
CA ILE A 120 32.48 1.47 1.79
C ILE A 120 32.89 1.91 3.21
N SER A 121 33.54 1.01 3.97
CA SER A 121 33.99 1.26 5.35
C SER A 121 35.02 2.39 5.46
N THR A 122 35.79 2.61 4.40
CA THR A 122 36.81 3.66 4.31
C THR A 122 36.24 4.97 3.77
N GLY A 123 34.92 5.13 3.62
CA GLY A 123 34.30 6.27 2.95
C GLY A 123 34.70 7.65 3.48
N THR A 124 34.94 7.79 4.79
CA THR A 124 35.43 9.04 5.38
C THR A 124 36.87 9.40 4.97
N ALA A 125 37.65 8.41 4.51
CA ALA A 125 39.00 8.55 3.97
C ALA A 125 39.02 8.96 2.50
N ILE A 126 37.92 8.68 1.80
CA ILE A 126 37.78 8.91 0.37
C ILE A 126 37.31 10.35 0.20
N HIS A 127 38.24 11.29 0.24
CA HIS A 127 38.03 12.55 -0.45
C HIS A 127 38.07 12.25 -1.94
N SER A 128 36.94 11.82 -2.51
CA SER A 128 36.81 11.62 -3.95
C SER A 128 37.27 12.89 -4.65
N GLN A 129 38.38 12.79 -5.39
CA GLN A 129 38.85 13.86 -6.27
C GLN A 129 38.24 13.72 -7.66
N GLU A 130 37.37 12.72 -7.87
CA GLU A 130 36.80 12.45 -9.18
C GLU A 130 35.96 13.66 -9.61
N THR A 131 36.42 14.33 -10.66
CA THR A 131 35.70 15.45 -11.26
C THR A 131 34.71 14.99 -12.29
N GLU A 132 34.81 13.74 -12.76
CA GLU A 132 34.00 13.21 -13.85
C GLU A 132 33.75 11.70 -13.66
N ILE A 133 32.48 11.29 -13.72
CA ILE A 133 32.05 9.88 -13.67
C ILE A 133 30.91 9.63 -14.66
N SER A 134 30.77 8.38 -15.09
CA SER A 134 29.70 7.95 -15.99
C SER A 134 28.91 6.78 -15.41
N ILE A 135 27.59 6.88 -15.46
CA ILE A 135 26.66 5.77 -15.19
C ILE A 135 26.17 5.24 -16.54
N VAL A 136 26.44 3.98 -16.82
CA VAL A 136 26.12 3.35 -18.10
C VAL A 136 25.22 2.15 -17.89
N GLU A 137 24.16 2.05 -18.67
CA GLU A 137 23.34 0.84 -18.83
C GLU A 137 24.13 -0.18 -19.66
N THR A 138 24.74 -1.15 -19.00
CA THR A 138 25.67 -2.11 -19.66
C THR A 138 24.99 -3.35 -20.22
N ASP A 139 23.85 -3.73 -19.66
CA ASP A 139 23.04 -4.85 -20.13
C ASP A 139 21.61 -4.66 -19.61
N ALA A 140 20.66 -5.45 -20.09
CA ALA A 140 19.31 -5.52 -19.56
C ALA A 140 19.38 -5.78 -18.05
N TYR A 141 18.91 -4.82 -17.24
CA TYR A 141 18.93 -4.86 -15.78
C TYR A 141 20.33 -4.81 -15.13
N GLN A 142 21.33 -4.22 -15.81
CA GLN A 142 22.65 -4.00 -15.23
C GLN A 142 23.19 -2.59 -15.50
N TRP A 143 23.48 -1.88 -14.42
CA TRP A 143 24.03 -0.54 -14.40
C TRP A 143 25.46 -0.55 -13.87
N SER A 144 26.36 0.12 -14.55
CA SER A 144 27.78 0.18 -14.18
C SER A 144 28.25 1.62 -14.01
N LEU A 145 29.09 1.85 -13.00
CA LEU A 145 29.71 3.15 -12.74
C LEU A 145 31.17 3.15 -13.19
N PHE A 146 31.59 4.17 -13.93
CA PHE A 146 32.94 4.35 -14.45
C PHE A 146 33.55 5.71 -14.05
N ILE A 147 34.88 5.77 -14.01
CA ILE A 147 35.64 7.04 -13.86
C ILE A 147 35.81 7.65 -15.25
N GLY A 148 35.60 8.97 -15.36
CA GLY A 148 35.67 9.71 -16.61
C GLY A 148 34.39 9.61 -17.43
N ASN A 149 34.42 10.22 -18.63
CA ASN A 149 33.37 10.08 -19.62
C ASN A 149 33.50 8.72 -20.34
N VAL A 150 32.50 7.85 -20.17
CA VAL A 150 32.42 6.54 -20.82
C VAL A 150 31.07 6.45 -21.52
N GLU A 151 31.11 6.35 -22.83
CA GLU A 151 29.92 6.20 -23.66
C GLU A 151 29.44 4.74 -23.73
N LEU A 152 28.18 4.55 -24.11
CA LEU A 152 27.56 3.22 -24.18
C LEU A 152 28.28 2.26 -25.14
N ALA A 153 28.87 2.77 -26.23
CA ALA A 153 29.61 1.97 -27.20
C ALA A 153 30.99 1.50 -26.69
N GLU A 154 31.58 2.20 -25.72
CA GLU A 154 32.98 2.03 -25.31
C GLU A 154 33.11 1.34 -23.93
N HIS A 155 31.99 1.10 -23.24
CA HIS A 155 31.99 0.61 -21.86
C HIS A 155 32.77 -0.70 -21.65
N SER A 156 32.90 -1.55 -22.67
CA SER A 156 33.61 -2.83 -22.62
C SER A 156 35.13 -2.67 -22.47
N ASP A 157 35.68 -1.53 -22.91
CA ASP A 157 37.11 -1.23 -22.82
C ASP A 157 37.50 -0.67 -21.45
N HIS A 158 36.52 -0.32 -20.62
CA HIS A 158 36.71 0.29 -19.32
C HIS A 158 36.38 -0.69 -18.19
N LYS A 159 37.10 -0.59 -17.07
CA LYS A 159 36.81 -1.37 -15.86
C LYS A 159 35.81 -0.62 -14.98
N PRO A 160 34.64 -1.21 -14.66
CA PRO A 160 33.66 -0.54 -13.80
C PRO A 160 34.14 -0.49 -12.35
N ILE A 161 33.86 0.63 -11.68
CA ILE A 161 34.05 0.82 -10.23
C ILE A 161 33.08 -0.07 -9.47
N ASN A 162 31.82 -0.06 -9.90
CA ASN A 162 30.73 -0.79 -9.27
C ASN A 162 29.71 -1.25 -10.32
N ARG A 163 28.98 -2.31 -10.01
CA ARG A 163 27.88 -2.85 -10.80
C ARG A 163 26.65 -3.00 -9.91
N CYS A 164 25.52 -2.49 -10.39
CA CYS A 164 24.23 -2.46 -9.73
C CYS A 164 23.15 -3.03 -10.66
N ARG A 165 22.00 -3.38 -10.09
CA ARG A 165 20.88 -3.96 -10.83
C ARG A 165 19.93 -2.89 -11.39
N SER A 166 19.94 -1.69 -10.82
CA SER A 166 19.11 -0.58 -11.26
C SER A 166 19.83 0.76 -11.20
N LEU A 167 19.32 1.73 -11.96
CA LEU A 167 19.74 3.12 -11.88
C LEU A 167 19.58 3.68 -10.45
N PRO A 168 18.41 3.57 -9.78
CA PRO A 168 18.27 4.05 -8.40
C PRO A 168 19.29 3.44 -7.44
N GLU A 169 19.63 2.15 -7.57
CA GLU A 169 20.69 1.53 -6.76
C GLU A 169 22.04 2.21 -6.99
N THR A 170 22.37 2.50 -8.25
CA THR A 170 23.60 3.18 -8.66
C THR A 170 23.67 4.61 -8.10
N LEU A 171 22.55 5.35 -8.13
CA LEU A 171 22.47 6.71 -7.57
C LEU A 171 22.66 6.70 -6.06
N VAL A 172 21.95 5.80 -5.34
CA VAL A 172 22.10 5.67 -3.89
C VAL A 172 23.53 5.28 -3.52
N TRP A 173 24.13 4.34 -4.25
CA TRP A 173 25.52 3.93 -4.05
C TRP A 173 26.51 5.08 -4.29
N THR A 174 26.27 5.91 -5.30
CA THR A 174 27.10 7.08 -5.62
C THR A 174 27.07 8.11 -4.49
N VAL A 175 25.90 8.38 -3.91
CA VAL A 175 25.74 9.35 -2.83
C VAL A 175 26.31 8.83 -1.51
N ILE A 176 25.96 7.61 -1.10
CA ILE A 176 26.37 7.06 0.20
C ILE A 176 27.89 6.87 0.31
N ASN A 177 28.57 6.64 -0.81
CA ASN A 177 30.02 6.49 -0.87
C ASN A 177 30.76 7.80 -1.16
N GLY A 178 30.07 8.94 -1.10
CA GLY A 178 30.70 10.27 -1.10
C GLY A 178 31.20 10.76 -2.45
N LEU A 179 30.72 10.18 -3.56
CA LEU A 179 31.10 10.63 -4.91
C LEU A 179 30.34 11.88 -5.33
N TYR A 180 29.08 12.04 -4.89
CA TYR A 180 28.25 13.15 -5.31
C TYR A 180 28.63 14.47 -4.59
N HIS A 181 29.24 15.39 -5.34
CA HIS A 181 29.62 16.72 -4.86
C HIS A 181 29.46 17.80 -5.95
N ARG A 182 29.50 19.08 -5.58
CA ARG A 182 29.21 20.22 -6.48
C ARG A 182 30.07 20.31 -7.75
N ARG A 183 31.29 19.77 -7.74
CA ARG A 183 32.22 19.81 -8.89
C ARG A 183 32.16 18.58 -9.79
N LEU A 184 31.30 17.61 -9.47
CA LEU A 184 31.23 16.36 -10.19
C LEU A 184 30.48 16.59 -11.51
N GLN A 185 31.09 16.21 -12.62
CA GLN A 185 30.42 16.01 -13.90
C GLN A 185 29.93 14.57 -13.95
N LEU A 186 28.61 14.39 -13.94
CA LEU A 186 27.97 13.10 -14.01
C LEU A 186 27.35 12.92 -15.40
N HIS A 187 27.80 11.90 -16.11
CA HIS A 187 27.22 11.49 -17.39
C HIS A 187 26.34 10.28 -17.20
N LEU A 188 25.20 10.23 -17.89
CA LEU A 188 24.31 9.09 -17.92
C LEU A 188 24.15 8.61 -19.36
N ALA A 189 24.50 7.34 -19.62
CA ALA A 189 24.38 6.72 -20.93
C ALA A 189 23.44 5.51 -20.84
N SER A 190 22.28 5.61 -21.49
CA SER A 190 21.26 4.57 -21.52
C SER A 190 20.43 4.70 -22.79
N ASP A 191 20.07 3.56 -23.37
CA ASP A 191 19.17 3.50 -24.54
C ASP A 191 17.70 3.36 -24.11
N THR A 192 17.45 2.85 -22.89
CA THR A 192 16.09 2.55 -22.42
C THR A 192 15.47 3.69 -21.60
N ILE A 193 16.27 4.38 -20.79
CA ILE A 193 15.82 5.44 -19.86
C ILE A 193 16.20 6.81 -20.40
N LYS A 194 15.25 7.75 -20.36
CA LYS A 194 15.51 9.17 -20.60
C LYS A 194 15.17 9.98 -19.36
N ILE A 195 16.19 10.51 -18.72
CA ILE A 195 16.08 11.43 -17.58
C ILE A 195 16.86 12.70 -17.91
N THR A 196 16.27 13.85 -17.62
CA THR A 196 16.95 15.15 -17.78
C THR A 196 18.02 15.32 -16.72
N ASP A 197 19.10 16.05 -17.02
CA ASP A 197 20.16 16.35 -16.05
C ASP A 197 19.63 16.98 -14.76
N ASP A 198 18.64 17.88 -14.87
CA ASP A 198 18.01 18.53 -13.71
C ASP A 198 17.30 17.51 -12.80
N ALA A 199 16.58 16.56 -13.39
CA ALA A 199 15.93 15.47 -12.64
C ALA A 199 16.95 14.55 -11.98
N LEU A 200 18.01 14.16 -12.70
CA LEU A 200 19.08 13.32 -12.17
C LEU A 200 19.78 13.98 -10.96
N HIS A 201 20.16 15.24 -11.09
CA HIS A 201 20.80 16.00 -10.01
C HIS A 201 19.83 16.33 -8.87
N GLY A 202 18.54 16.54 -9.18
CA GLY A 202 17.45 16.66 -8.21
C GLY A 202 17.36 15.42 -7.32
N THR A 203 17.22 14.24 -7.93
CA THR A 203 17.17 12.95 -7.23
C THR A 203 18.42 12.72 -6.37
N LEU A 204 19.63 12.94 -6.90
CA LEU A 204 20.88 12.80 -6.13
C LEU A 204 20.93 13.74 -4.92
N THR A 205 20.42 14.96 -5.07
CA THR A 205 20.34 15.95 -3.98
C THR A 205 19.35 15.52 -2.91
N HIS A 206 18.17 15.01 -3.30
CA HIS A 206 17.19 14.49 -2.37
C HIS A 206 17.67 13.22 -1.65
N ILE A 207 18.33 12.30 -2.34
CA ILE A 207 18.96 11.12 -1.71
C ILE A 207 19.99 11.59 -0.66
N ARG A 208 20.86 12.54 -1.01
CA ARG A 208 21.86 13.08 -0.08
C ARG A 208 21.22 13.69 1.16
N GLN A 209 20.15 14.47 0.98
CA GLN A 209 19.42 15.09 2.09
C GLN A 209 18.73 14.05 2.97
N PHE A 210 18.11 13.03 2.36
CA PHE A 210 17.48 11.92 3.07
C PHE A 210 18.50 11.14 3.91
N LEU A 211 19.64 10.77 3.32
CA LEU A 211 20.73 10.08 4.02
C LEU A 211 21.37 10.93 5.11
N HIS A 212 21.51 12.24 4.91
CA HIS A 212 22.04 13.13 5.94
C HIS A 212 21.12 13.20 7.17
N ASN A 213 19.81 13.27 6.96
CA ASN A 213 18.84 13.44 8.04
C ASN A 213 18.51 12.14 8.78
N ASN A 214 18.72 10.99 8.14
CA ASN A 214 18.33 9.68 8.65
C ASN A 214 19.50 8.69 8.77
N GLY A 215 20.70 9.10 8.39
CA GLY A 215 21.87 8.22 8.35
C GLY A 215 22.24 7.68 9.72
N PRO A 216 22.85 6.48 9.78
CA PRO A 216 23.23 5.88 11.04
C PRO A 216 24.35 6.64 11.74
N ASP A 217 24.23 6.79 13.06
CA ASP A 217 25.34 7.22 13.91
C ASP A 217 26.30 6.04 14.13
N ASP A 218 27.38 5.98 13.33
CA ASP A 218 28.39 4.93 13.42
C ASP A 218 29.20 4.93 14.73
N SER A 219 29.12 6.03 15.51
CA SER A 219 29.86 6.18 16.76
C SER A 219 29.21 5.44 17.93
N SER A 220 27.91 5.12 17.82
CA SER A 220 27.13 4.47 18.88
C SER A 220 26.93 2.97 18.64
N LEU A 221 26.91 2.20 19.73
CA LEU A 221 26.48 0.80 19.72
C LEU A 221 25.03 0.61 20.21
N LEU A 222 24.41 1.68 20.72
CA LEU A 222 23.05 1.63 21.27
C LEU A 222 22.01 1.06 20.28
N PRO A 223 22.02 1.38 18.97
CA PRO A 223 21.00 0.89 18.06
C PRO A 223 20.98 -0.65 17.94
N TYR A 224 22.12 -1.30 18.18
CA TYR A 224 22.27 -2.76 18.10
C TYR A 224 21.76 -3.50 19.34
N LEU A 225 21.31 -2.79 20.38
CA LEU A 225 20.66 -3.40 21.55
C LEU A 225 19.34 -4.08 21.15
N ASN A 226 18.60 -3.45 20.25
CA ASN A 226 17.31 -3.89 19.78
C ASN A 226 17.40 -4.67 18.47
N SER A 227 16.29 -5.30 18.07
CA SER A 227 16.17 -5.94 16.75
C SER A 227 16.24 -4.91 15.63
N ASN A 228 16.71 -5.34 14.46
CA ASN A 228 16.75 -4.50 13.28
C ASN A 228 15.32 -4.22 12.80
N VAL A 229 14.96 -2.94 12.69
CA VAL A 229 13.64 -2.51 12.22
C VAL A 229 13.81 -1.34 11.26
N PRO A 230 13.08 -1.25 10.14
CA PRO A 230 13.01 -0.04 9.34
C PRO A 230 12.64 1.23 10.15
N GLN A 231 13.23 2.37 9.81
CA GLN A 231 13.09 3.65 10.52
C GLN A 231 12.82 4.85 9.60
N ALA A 232 13.27 4.81 8.35
CA ALA A 232 13.01 5.89 7.39
C ALA A 232 12.81 5.32 6.00
N PHE A 233 11.96 5.98 5.22
CA PHE A 233 11.56 5.56 3.88
C PHE A 233 11.62 6.74 2.91
N MET A 234 12.19 6.50 1.74
CA MET A 234 12.14 7.41 0.60
C MET A 234 11.59 6.65 -0.60
N LEU A 235 10.52 7.15 -1.21
CA LEU A 235 10.00 6.61 -2.47
C LEU A 235 10.50 7.45 -3.63
N MET A 236 11.23 6.83 -4.56
CA MET A 236 11.54 7.42 -5.86
C MET A 236 10.50 6.89 -6.84
N VAL A 237 9.67 7.79 -7.37
CA VAL A 237 8.55 7.43 -8.26
C VAL A 237 8.91 7.77 -9.68
N ASN A 238 8.75 6.82 -10.60
CA ASN A 238 8.99 6.99 -12.03
C ASN A 238 10.43 7.40 -12.37
N LEU A 239 11.43 6.84 -11.68
CA LEU A 239 12.83 7.17 -11.95
C LEU A 239 13.38 6.43 -13.17
N ASP A 240 12.87 5.23 -13.44
CA ASP A 240 13.26 4.32 -14.52
C ASP A 240 12.29 4.31 -15.70
N MET A 241 11.55 5.41 -15.90
CA MET A 241 10.61 5.57 -17.01
C MET A 241 11.30 5.35 -18.34
N THR A 242 10.70 4.51 -19.18
CA THR A 242 11.25 4.28 -20.52
C THR A 242 10.93 5.45 -21.44
N ALA A 243 11.81 5.69 -22.41
CA ALA A 243 11.63 6.77 -23.40
C ALA A 243 10.31 6.69 -24.19
N THR A 244 9.70 5.51 -24.29
CA THR A 244 8.43 5.26 -24.98
C THR A 244 7.19 5.62 -24.17
N ASP A 245 7.33 5.70 -22.84
CA ASP A 245 6.23 6.02 -21.91
C ASP A 245 6.09 7.54 -21.69
N VAL A 246 7.09 8.32 -22.10
CA VAL A 246 7.00 9.78 -22.29
C VAL A 246 6.20 10.06 -23.56
N LYS A 247 4.95 9.59 -23.63
CA LYS A 247 4.01 10.12 -24.60
C LYS A 247 3.77 11.58 -24.23
N GLU A 248 4.16 12.45 -25.14
CA GLU A 248 3.73 13.84 -25.19
C GLU A 248 2.21 13.91 -25.30
N ASP A 249 1.50 13.65 -24.20
CA ASP A 249 0.15 14.20 -24.00
C ASP A 249 0.32 15.67 -23.59
N GLY A 250 0.98 16.43 -24.48
CA GLY A 250 0.95 17.88 -24.53
C GLY A 250 -0.41 18.43 -24.97
N SER A 251 -1.38 17.55 -25.27
CA SER A 251 -2.78 17.94 -25.25
C SER A 251 -3.22 18.10 -23.80
N HIS A 252 -3.25 19.36 -23.36
CA HIS A 252 -4.08 19.85 -22.26
C HIS A 252 -5.56 19.51 -22.52
N VAL A 253 -5.93 18.23 -22.50
CA VAL A 253 -7.33 17.85 -22.35
C VAL A 253 -7.64 18.19 -20.91
N ILE A 254 -8.30 19.34 -20.73
CA ILE A 254 -8.92 19.73 -19.47
C ILE A 254 -9.98 18.66 -19.19
N SER A 255 -9.56 17.60 -18.54
CA SER A 255 -10.42 16.53 -18.07
C SER A 255 -10.96 16.96 -16.72
N GLU A 256 -12.27 16.77 -16.52
CA GLU A 256 -12.89 16.92 -15.20
C GLU A 256 -12.27 15.95 -14.17
N ARG A 257 -11.71 14.82 -14.64
CA ARG A 257 -10.97 13.85 -13.82
C ARG A 257 -9.48 14.08 -13.91
N SER A 258 -8.91 14.61 -12.82
CA SER A 258 -7.49 14.96 -12.71
C SER A 258 -6.69 14.08 -11.73
N ASP A 259 -7.25 12.96 -11.25
CA ASP A 259 -6.55 12.05 -10.32
C ASP A 259 -5.34 11.40 -11.00
N PRO A 260 -4.10 11.58 -10.48
CA PRO A 260 -2.92 10.95 -11.07
C PRO A 260 -2.94 9.41 -11.14
N LEU A 261 -3.77 8.74 -10.34
CA LEU A 261 -3.92 7.28 -10.38
C LEU A 261 -5.03 6.80 -11.34
N SER A 262 -5.85 7.70 -11.87
CA SER A 262 -6.96 7.38 -12.78
C SER A 262 -7.35 8.64 -13.58
N TYR A 263 -6.42 9.10 -14.41
CA TYR A 263 -6.52 10.37 -15.11
C TYR A 263 -7.30 10.24 -16.42
N GLY A 264 -8.16 11.23 -16.67
CA GLY A 264 -8.89 11.31 -17.93
C GLY A 264 -9.95 10.23 -18.11
N VAL A 265 -10.57 10.24 -19.30
CA VAL A 265 -11.55 9.23 -19.70
C VAL A 265 -10.90 7.85 -19.84
N ALA A 266 -9.65 7.80 -20.28
CA ALA A 266 -8.87 6.57 -20.42
C ALA A 266 -8.45 5.95 -19.07
N ARG A 267 -8.68 6.66 -17.94
CA ARG A 267 -8.30 6.23 -16.59
C ARG A 267 -6.82 5.82 -16.50
N HIS A 268 -5.94 6.65 -17.07
CA HIS A 268 -4.51 6.40 -17.09
C HIS A 268 -3.90 6.59 -15.69
N CYS A 269 -3.03 5.68 -15.26
CA CYS A 269 -2.26 5.84 -14.04
C CYS A 269 -0.87 6.38 -14.39
N PHE A 270 -0.46 7.50 -13.79
CA PHE A 270 0.88 8.05 -13.99
C PHE A 270 1.94 7.43 -13.09
N VAL A 271 1.60 6.50 -12.21
CA VAL A 271 2.58 5.79 -11.39
C VAL A 271 2.94 4.48 -12.10
N GLU A 272 4.15 4.42 -12.62
CA GLU A 272 4.66 3.30 -13.41
C GLU A 272 5.69 2.47 -12.64
N SER A 273 6.42 3.11 -11.74
CA SER A 273 7.40 2.43 -10.88
C SER A 273 7.63 3.17 -9.57
N ILE A 274 8.00 2.41 -8.54
CA ILE A 274 8.44 2.94 -7.26
C ILE A 274 9.69 2.18 -6.81
N ASP A 275 10.76 2.92 -6.55
CA ASP A 275 11.92 2.40 -5.85
C ASP A 275 11.93 2.94 -4.42
N ARG A 276 11.70 2.05 -3.46
CA ARG A 276 11.70 2.40 -2.03
C ARG A 276 13.09 2.19 -1.45
N LEU A 277 13.73 3.29 -1.05
CA LEU A 277 14.90 3.28 -0.19
C LEU A 277 14.50 3.25 1.28
N THR A 278 14.98 2.27 2.02
CA THR A 278 14.71 2.09 3.44
C THR A 278 15.99 2.16 4.25
N ILE A 279 15.98 2.93 5.35
CA ILE A 279 17.03 2.89 6.38
C ILE A 279 16.50 2.15 7.59
N SER A 280 17.27 1.18 8.08
CA SER A 280 16.95 0.43 9.29
C SER A 280 17.59 1.02 10.55
N SER A 281 17.16 0.56 11.72
CA SER A 281 17.71 0.92 13.03
C SER A 281 19.18 0.51 13.20
N TRP A 282 19.67 -0.41 12.37
CA TRP A 282 21.09 -0.78 12.32
C TRP A 282 21.86 -0.01 11.25
N GLY A 283 21.23 0.94 10.55
CA GLY A 283 21.84 1.67 9.45
C GLY A 283 21.95 0.88 8.15
N GLU A 284 21.26 -0.26 8.02
CA GLU A 284 21.22 -0.98 6.76
C GLU A 284 20.35 -0.20 5.77
N LEU A 285 20.88 0.00 4.55
CA LEU A 285 20.15 0.59 3.44
C LEU A 285 19.68 -0.52 2.51
N THR A 286 18.37 -0.59 2.30
CA THR A 286 17.77 -1.52 1.34
C THR A 286 16.96 -0.77 0.31
N LEU A 287 17.07 -1.19 -0.95
CA LEU A 287 16.34 -0.63 -2.07
C LEU A 287 15.43 -1.70 -2.66
N THR A 288 14.11 -1.51 -2.57
CA THR A 288 13.12 -2.45 -3.12
C THR A 288 12.36 -1.78 -4.25
N HIS A 289 12.32 -2.44 -5.41
CA HIS A 289 11.56 -2.01 -6.58
C HIS A 289 10.13 -2.56 -6.53
N PHE A 290 9.17 -1.73 -6.92
CA PHE A 290 7.74 -2.03 -6.97
C PHE A 290 7.15 -1.53 -8.31
N PRO A 291 6.65 -2.43 -9.18
CA PRO A 291 6.15 -2.03 -10.50
C PRO A 291 4.71 -1.53 -10.44
N GLY A 292 4.47 -0.39 -11.06
CA GLY A 292 3.14 0.18 -11.32
C GLY A 292 2.32 0.47 -10.07
N ILE A 293 1.02 0.66 -10.32
CA ILE A 293 0.07 1.01 -9.26
C ILE A 293 -0.14 -0.09 -8.22
N LEU A 294 -0.04 -1.37 -8.61
CA LEU A 294 -0.14 -2.47 -7.65
C LEU A 294 1.08 -2.51 -6.75
N GLY A 295 2.27 -2.31 -7.33
CA GLY A 295 3.50 -2.14 -6.57
C GLY A 295 3.42 -0.96 -5.60
N LEU A 296 2.76 0.14 -5.96
CA LEU A 296 2.50 1.24 -5.02
C LEU A 296 1.72 0.75 -3.81
N PHE A 297 0.60 0.04 -4.03
CA PHE A 297 -0.25 -0.45 -2.95
C PHE A 297 0.46 -1.48 -2.07
N GLU A 298 1.25 -2.38 -2.67
CA GLU A 298 2.11 -3.32 -1.94
C GLU A 298 3.13 -2.57 -1.08
N CYS A 299 3.81 -1.57 -1.64
CA CYS A 299 4.79 -0.75 -0.94
C CYS A 299 4.17 -0.04 0.27
N LEU A 300 3.00 0.60 0.09
CA LEU A 300 2.30 1.29 1.17
C LEU A 300 1.81 0.29 2.23
N SER A 301 1.19 -0.82 1.84
CA SER A 301 0.76 -1.88 2.76
C SER A 301 1.92 -2.43 3.58
N ASP A 302 3.07 -2.70 2.94
CA ASP A 302 4.27 -3.21 3.60
C ASP A 302 4.83 -2.22 4.63
N ILE A 303 4.83 -0.92 4.32
CA ILE A 303 5.22 0.13 5.28
C ILE A 303 4.28 0.11 6.50
N LEU A 304 2.95 0.11 6.29
CA LEU A 304 2.00 0.17 7.40
C LEU A 304 2.00 -1.11 8.26
N ASN A 305 2.13 -2.29 7.65
CA ASN A 305 2.10 -3.57 8.35
C ASN A 305 3.30 -3.76 9.27
N ASN A 306 4.48 -3.34 8.82
CA ASN A 306 5.69 -3.55 9.59
C ASN A 306 5.98 -2.42 10.60
N HIS A 307 5.27 -1.27 10.53
CA HIS A 307 5.68 -0.05 11.25
C HIS A 307 4.58 0.78 11.94
N SER A 308 3.37 0.25 12.13
CA SER A 308 2.23 1.01 12.69
C SER A 308 2.44 1.69 14.06
N GLN A 309 3.33 1.18 14.92
CA GLN A 309 3.58 1.74 16.26
C GLN A 309 4.61 2.89 16.32
N LEU A 310 5.32 3.19 15.22
CA LEU A 310 6.47 4.13 15.20
C LEU A 310 6.34 5.28 14.20
N LEU A 311 5.21 5.38 13.48
CA LEU A 311 5.02 6.44 12.47
C LEU A 311 4.83 7.84 13.07
N SER A 312 4.68 7.95 14.40
CA SER A 312 4.96 9.19 15.14
C SER A 312 6.48 9.45 15.17
N GLY A 313 7.04 9.92 14.05
CA GLY A 313 8.47 10.24 13.92
C GLY A 313 9.25 9.46 12.86
N THR A 314 8.60 8.61 12.07
CA THR A 314 9.23 7.97 10.89
C THR A 314 9.31 8.99 9.75
N ASN A 315 10.51 9.23 9.23
CA ASN A 315 10.72 10.11 8.08
C ASN A 315 10.30 9.38 6.79
N PHE A 316 9.13 9.72 6.27
CA PHE A 316 8.62 9.30 4.97
C PHE A 316 8.79 10.47 3.99
N THR A 317 9.55 10.26 2.91
CA THR A 317 9.83 11.27 1.89
C THR A 317 9.60 10.69 0.49
N MET A 318 9.37 11.55 -0.50
CA MET A 318 9.16 11.12 -1.87
C MET A 318 9.91 12.03 -2.84
N ASP A 319 10.36 11.43 -3.93
CA ASP A 319 11.02 12.07 -5.05
C ASP A 319 10.31 11.67 -6.35
N CYS A 320 10.01 12.64 -7.20
CA CYS A 320 9.35 12.39 -8.47
C CYS A 320 9.67 13.53 -9.45
N HIS A 321 10.13 13.18 -10.65
CA HIS A 321 10.51 14.14 -11.69
C HIS A 321 9.67 13.98 -12.97
N THR A 322 8.49 13.36 -12.88
CA THR A 322 7.55 13.23 -14.00
C THR A 322 7.15 14.62 -14.54
N PRO A 323 7.46 14.94 -15.81
CA PRO A 323 7.23 16.26 -16.39
C PRO A 323 5.79 16.76 -16.18
N ALA A 324 5.66 18.00 -15.70
CA ALA A 324 4.39 18.69 -15.40
C ALA A 324 3.44 18.00 -14.40
N ARG A 325 3.81 16.85 -13.80
CA ARG A 325 2.91 16.05 -12.96
C ARG A 325 3.50 15.68 -11.59
N SER A 326 4.79 15.88 -11.34
CA SER A 326 5.48 15.58 -10.08
C SER A 326 4.68 15.96 -8.82
N ASP A 327 4.32 17.23 -8.68
CA ASP A 327 3.62 17.72 -7.48
C ASP A 327 2.24 17.10 -7.29
N SER A 328 1.56 16.76 -8.39
CA SER A 328 0.25 16.11 -8.34
C SER A 328 0.37 14.66 -7.86
N ILE A 329 1.36 13.93 -8.37
CA ILE A 329 1.65 12.54 -8.01
C ILE A 329 2.07 12.46 -6.54
N ILE A 330 3.04 13.28 -6.12
CA ILE A 330 3.53 13.33 -4.73
C ILE A 330 2.39 13.64 -3.76
N ARG A 331 1.58 14.68 -4.04
CA ARG A 331 0.44 15.03 -3.17
C ARG A 331 -0.59 13.90 -3.10
N ARG A 332 -0.85 13.24 -4.23
CA ARG A 332 -1.82 12.14 -4.29
C ARG A 332 -1.37 10.94 -3.46
N ILE A 333 -0.14 10.48 -3.64
CA ILE A 333 0.41 9.36 -2.87
C ILE A 333 0.44 9.69 -1.37
N ASN A 334 0.85 10.92 -1.01
CA ASN A 334 0.82 11.38 0.39
C ASN A 334 -0.59 11.35 0.98
N SER A 335 -1.60 11.80 0.22
CA SER A 335 -2.99 11.77 0.67
C SER A 335 -3.46 10.33 0.92
N ILE A 336 -3.11 9.39 0.04
CA ILE A 336 -3.47 7.98 0.20
C ILE A 336 -2.77 7.39 1.42
N PHE A 337 -1.46 7.62 1.57
CA PHE A 337 -0.69 7.13 2.72
C PHE A 337 -1.27 7.65 4.05
N ASN A 338 -1.57 8.94 4.12
CA ASN A 338 -2.18 9.55 5.31
C ASN A 338 -3.60 9.01 5.60
N ASN A 339 -4.41 8.76 4.57
CA ASN A 339 -5.73 8.15 4.72
C ASN A 339 -5.61 6.71 5.23
N LEU A 340 -4.71 5.91 4.66
CA LEU A 340 -4.43 4.56 5.13
C LEU A 340 -3.99 4.58 6.59
N LEU A 341 -3.11 5.51 6.98
CA LEU A 341 -2.71 5.67 8.36
C LEU A 341 -3.89 6.01 9.26
N LYS A 342 -4.67 7.03 8.92
CA LYS A 342 -5.82 7.46 9.71
C LYS A 342 -6.83 6.33 9.89
N ILE A 343 -7.14 5.60 8.82
CA ILE A 343 -8.17 4.55 8.82
C ILE A 343 -7.69 3.31 9.57
N PHE A 344 -6.45 2.87 9.32
CA PHE A 344 -5.98 1.57 9.80
C PHE A 344 -5.08 1.63 11.04
N SER A 345 -4.64 2.80 11.52
CA SER A 345 -3.91 2.90 12.80
C SER A 345 -4.84 2.89 14.02
N GLN A 346 -6.06 3.40 13.87
CA GLN A 346 -7.04 3.58 14.96
C GLN A 346 -8.19 2.57 14.91
N ALA A 347 -8.23 1.70 13.90
CA ALA A 347 -9.31 0.74 13.75
C ALA A 347 -9.33 -0.25 14.93
N GLU A 348 -10.43 -0.27 15.67
CA GLU A 348 -10.74 -1.37 16.58
C GLU A 348 -10.75 -2.68 15.80
N GLU A 349 -10.26 -3.76 16.41
CA GLU A 349 -10.15 -5.08 15.75
C GLU A 349 -11.49 -5.57 15.15
N HIS A 350 -12.62 -5.09 15.66
CA HIS A 350 -13.96 -5.54 15.28
C HIS A 350 -14.63 -4.76 14.15
N LEU A 351 -14.08 -3.61 13.73
CA LEU A 351 -14.72 -2.72 12.73
C LEU A 351 -14.28 -2.95 11.28
N ASN A 352 -13.22 -3.75 11.07
CA ASN A 352 -12.59 -4.08 9.77
C ASN A 352 -12.92 -3.09 8.63
N PRO A 353 -12.41 -1.84 8.69
CA PRO A 353 -12.77 -0.83 7.70
C PRO A 353 -12.25 -1.18 6.31
N ARG A 354 -13.01 -0.80 5.29
CA ARG A 354 -12.65 -0.92 3.87
C ARG A 354 -12.40 0.47 3.30
N TYR A 355 -11.21 0.72 2.75
CA TYR A 355 -10.89 1.97 2.06
C TYR A 355 -10.81 1.74 0.56
N ILE A 356 -11.63 2.46 -0.20
CA ILE A 356 -11.78 2.27 -1.64
C ILE A 356 -11.23 3.47 -2.38
N LEU A 357 -10.33 3.24 -3.34
CA LEU A 357 -9.73 4.29 -4.16
C LEU A 357 -9.60 3.88 -5.64
N PRO A 358 -9.45 4.82 -6.58
CA PRO A 358 -9.26 4.50 -7.99
C PRO A 358 -7.90 3.85 -8.25
N ALA A 359 -7.87 2.88 -9.17
CA ALA A 359 -6.66 2.17 -9.55
C ALA A 359 -6.57 1.96 -11.06
N GLY A 360 -6.25 3.02 -11.80
CA GLY A 360 -6.35 3.06 -13.25
C GLY A 360 -7.80 2.80 -13.68
N LEU A 361 -8.00 1.80 -14.53
CA LEU A 361 -9.33 1.33 -14.95
C LEU A 361 -10.13 0.69 -13.79
N ASN A 362 -9.44 0.16 -12.78
CA ASN A 362 -9.99 -0.61 -11.67
C ASN A 362 -10.26 0.27 -10.44
N TYR A 363 -10.75 -0.36 -9.37
CA TYR A 363 -10.79 0.18 -8.02
C TYR A 363 -9.99 -0.72 -7.08
N CYS A 364 -9.23 -0.11 -6.17
CA CYS A 364 -8.53 -0.82 -5.11
C CYS A 364 -9.33 -0.73 -3.82
N VAL A 365 -9.48 -1.87 -3.14
CA VAL A 365 -10.14 -1.98 -1.84
C VAL A 365 -9.11 -2.46 -0.83
N PHE A 366 -8.69 -1.57 0.06
CA PHE A 366 -7.85 -1.90 1.21
C PHE A 366 -8.72 -2.41 2.37
N GLU A 367 -8.28 -3.47 3.03
CA GLU A 367 -8.96 -4.08 4.18
C GLU A 367 -7.95 -4.76 5.12
N ARG A 368 -8.32 -5.04 6.37
CA ARG A 368 -7.49 -5.89 7.24
C ARG A 368 -7.83 -7.35 7.00
N LYS A 369 -6.82 -8.15 6.64
CA LYS A 369 -6.90 -9.60 6.53
C LYS A 369 -5.87 -10.21 7.47
N GLN A 370 -6.32 -11.05 8.41
CA GLN A 370 -5.45 -11.70 9.40
C GLN A 370 -4.53 -10.70 10.14
N GLN A 371 -5.11 -9.60 10.65
CA GLN A 371 -4.40 -8.50 11.35
C GLN A 371 -3.41 -7.69 10.49
N SER A 372 -3.25 -7.99 9.20
CA SER A 372 -2.43 -7.22 8.27
C SER A 372 -3.28 -6.43 7.28
N LEU A 373 -2.87 -5.22 6.94
CA LEU A 373 -3.42 -4.45 5.83
C LEU A 373 -3.12 -5.16 4.51
N ALA A 374 -4.16 -5.51 3.78
CA ALA A 374 -4.11 -6.11 2.46
C ALA A 374 -4.99 -5.28 1.50
N PHE A 375 -4.90 -5.59 0.21
CA PHE A 375 -5.78 -4.99 -0.78
C PHE A 375 -6.23 -6.01 -1.83
N LYS A 376 -7.31 -5.68 -2.51
CA LYS A 376 -7.86 -6.41 -3.67
C LYS A 376 -8.38 -5.44 -4.72
N LEU A 377 -8.52 -5.92 -5.95
CA LEU A 377 -9.01 -5.11 -7.07
C LEU A 377 -10.44 -5.48 -7.45
N ALA A 378 -11.25 -4.46 -7.69
CA ALA A 378 -12.50 -4.55 -8.42
C ALA A 378 -12.28 -4.03 -9.83
N ALA A 379 -12.57 -4.85 -10.85
CA ALA A 379 -12.18 -4.57 -12.23
C ALA A 379 -12.81 -3.29 -12.81
N ASP A 380 -14.08 -3.04 -12.47
CA ASP A 380 -14.86 -1.92 -12.96
C ASP A 380 -15.93 -1.53 -11.91
N GLU A 381 -16.82 -0.62 -12.30
CA GLU A 381 -17.93 -0.21 -11.43
C GLU A 381 -18.87 -1.38 -11.09
N SER A 382 -19.08 -2.35 -12.00
CA SER A 382 -19.89 -3.54 -11.72
C SER A 382 -19.23 -4.43 -10.68
N GLY A 383 -17.93 -4.68 -10.82
CA GLY A 383 -17.12 -5.41 -9.83
C GLY A 383 -17.10 -4.71 -8.48
N LEU A 384 -17.04 -3.37 -8.46
CA LEU A 384 -17.11 -2.60 -7.23
C LEU A 384 -18.49 -2.72 -6.57
N MET A 385 -19.58 -2.68 -7.34
CA MET A 385 -20.93 -2.90 -6.82
C MET A 385 -21.11 -4.31 -6.26
N GLN A 386 -20.50 -5.33 -6.87
CA GLN A 386 -20.49 -6.70 -6.34
C GLN A 386 -19.73 -6.77 -5.01
N GLU A 387 -18.59 -6.10 -4.90
CA GLU A 387 -17.81 -6.03 -3.66
C GLU A 387 -18.58 -5.32 -2.54
N LEU A 388 -19.25 -4.20 -2.85
CA LEU A 388 -20.10 -3.50 -1.88
C LEU A 388 -21.30 -4.36 -1.45
N ALA A 389 -21.84 -5.19 -2.35
CA ALA A 389 -22.94 -6.11 -2.06
C ALA A 389 -22.52 -7.40 -1.33
N SER A 390 -21.22 -7.68 -1.23
CA SER A 390 -20.73 -8.91 -0.62
C SER A 390 -20.97 -8.94 0.89
N PRO A 391 -21.52 -10.05 1.44
CA PRO A 391 -21.70 -10.22 2.88
C PRO A 391 -20.43 -10.06 3.71
N GLN A 392 -20.58 -9.50 4.91
CA GLN A 392 -19.47 -9.24 5.83
C GLN A 392 -19.64 -10.06 7.12
N PRO A 393 -18.55 -10.59 7.71
CA PRO A 393 -18.64 -11.35 8.94
C PRO A 393 -19.05 -10.47 10.14
N HIS A 394 -18.49 -9.26 10.21
CA HIS A 394 -18.75 -8.22 11.20
C HIS A 394 -19.06 -6.90 10.47
N PHE A 395 -19.52 -5.88 11.21
CA PHE A 395 -19.69 -4.56 10.62
C PHE A 395 -18.38 -4.04 10.02
N SER A 396 -18.42 -3.68 8.74
CA SER A 396 -17.28 -3.16 7.99
C SER A 396 -17.62 -1.78 7.45
N ALA A 397 -17.09 -0.75 8.10
CA ALA A 397 -17.24 0.63 7.65
C ALA A 397 -16.57 0.81 6.28
N VAL A 398 -17.24 1.45 5.32
CA VAL A 398 -16.69 1.72 3.99
C VAL A 398 -16.35 3.20 3.86
N ILE A 399 -15.10 3.47 3.54
CA ILE A 399 -14.56 4.82 3.31
C ILE A 399 -14.20 4.92 1.84
N PHE A 400 -14.77 5.92 1.17
CA PHE A 400 -14.46 6.22 -0.23
C PHE A 400 -13.44 7.33 -0.31
N ASP A 401 -12.45 7.14 -1.16
CA ASP A 401 -11.65 8.23 -1.69
C ASP A 401 -12.52 9.21 -2.50
N SER A 402 -12.10 10.47 -2.59
CA SER A 402 -12.84 11.52 -3.28
C SER A 402 -13.21 11.18 -4.72
N HIS A 403 -12.41 10.34 -5.38
CA HIS A 403 -12.54 10.02 -6.81
C HIS A 403 -13.30 8.71 -7.11
N VAL A 404 -13.97 8.12 -6.13
CA VAL A 404 -14.73 6.88 -6.30
C VAL A 404 -16.23 7.15 -6.28
N LEU A 405 -16.93 6.70 -7.33
CA LEU A 405 -18.39 6.76 -7.46
C LEU A 405 -18.98 8.18 -7.25
N GLU A 406 -18.21 9.24 -7.60
CA GLU A 406 -18.58 10.66 -7.45
C GLU A 406 -19.96 11.01 -8.06
N ALA A 407 -20.34 10.33 -9.15
CA ALA A 407 -21.59 10.57 -9.85
C ALA A 407 -22.81 9.87 -9.19
N THR A 408 -22.62 9.15 -8.09
CA THR A 408 -23.66 8.34 -7.44
C THR A 408 -23.92 8.84 -6.00
N PRO A 409 -25.10 8.56 -5.41
CA PRO A 409 -25.34 8.86 -4.01
C PRO A 409 -24.51 7.99 -3.04
N ILE A 410 -23.91 6.89 -3.51
CA ILE A 410 -23.36 5.81 -2.66
C ILE A 410 -22.36 6.32 -1.62
N PRO A 411 -21.34 7.15 -1.97
CA PRO A 411 -20.43 7.69 -0.97
C PRO A 411 -21.12 8.50 0.14
N LEU A 412 -22.18 9.26 -0.21
CA LEU A 412 -22.98 9.98 0.77
C LEU A 412 -23.73 9.02 1.70
N LEU A 413 -24.33 7.95 1.17
CA LEU A 413 -25.08 6.97 1.97
C LEU A 413 -24.20 6.30 3.02
N TYR A 414 -22.97 5.91 2.64
CA TYR A 414 -22.04 5.29 3.57
C TYR A 414 -21.53 6.21 4.68
N ARG A 415 -21.64 7.54 4.54
CA ARG A 415 -21.38 8.49 5.66
C ARG A 415 -22.44 8.39 6.77
N TYR A 416 -23.60 7.83 6.49
CA TYR A 416 -24.69 7.59 7.44
C TYR A 416 -24.76 6.13 7.92
N ASN A 417 -23.88 5.26 7.42
CA ASN A 417 -23.88 3.85 7.77
C ASN A 417 -23.42 3.64 9.23
N LYS A 418 -24.20 2.85 9.97
CA LYS A 418 -24.01 2.51 11.38
C LYS A 418 -24.09 0.99 11.55
N ALA A 419 -23.28 0.48 12.48
CA ALA A 419 -23.38 -0.91 12.92
C ALA A 419 -24.75 -1.19 13.55
N GLN A 420 -25.27 -2.41 13.39
CA GLN A 420 -26.54 -2.84 13.99
C GLN A 420 -27.75 -2.00 13.56
N THR A 421 -27.69 -1.35 12.40
CA THR A 421 -28.80 -0.59 11.84
C THR A 421 -28.89 -0.87 10.34
N ILE A 422 -30.08 -1.20 9.86
CA ILE A 422 -30.39 -1.24 8.44
C ILE A 422 -30.74 0.19 8.02
N GLN A 423 -30.00 0.75 7.07
CA GLN A 423 -30.36 2.06 6.51
C GLN A 423 -30.99 1.90 5.13
N PHE A 424 -32.25 2.29 5.01
CA PHE A 424 -33.00 2.28 3.76
C PHE A 424 -33.01 3.69 3.16
N PHE A 425 -32.65 3.80 1.88
CA PHE A 425 -32.66 5.03 1.12
C PHE A 425 -33.42 4.84 -0.19
N TYR A 426 -34.18 5.85 -0.61
CA TYR A 426 -34.77 5.86 -1.94
C TYR A 426 -34.57 7.22 -2.64
N LEU A 427 -34.44 7.19 -3.96
CA LEU A 427 -34.32 8.35 -4.83
C LEU A 427 -35.40 8.27 -5.91
N VAL A 428 -36.32 9.24 -5.92
CA VAL A 428 -37.34 9.36 -6.97
C VAL A 428 -36.70 9.97 -8.22
N GLN A 429 -36.84 9.29 -9.36
CA GLN A 429 -36.33 9.72 -10.66
C GLN A 429 -37.46 9.72 -11.69
N LYS A 430 -37.24 10.34 -12.86
CA LYS A 430 -38.24 10.40 -13.93
C LYS A 430 -38.75 9.03 -14.39
N ASN A 431 -37.89 8.00 -14.34
CA ASN A 431 -38.18 6.68 -14.89
C ASN A 431 -38.53 5.63 -13.82
N GLY A 432 -38.63 6.04 -12.54
CA GLY A 432 -38.89 5.12 -11.44
C GLY A 432 -38.22 5.55 -10.15
N ILE A 433 -38.13 4.63 -9.21
CA ILE A 433 -37.54 4.84 -7.89
C ILE A 433 -36.32 3.94 -7.77
N GLN A 434 -35.18 4.53 -7.42
CA GLN A 434 -33.97 3.81 -7.11
C GLN A 434 -33.87 3.59 -5.60
N ILE A 435 -33.71 2.34 -5.19
CA ILE A 435 -33.53 1.95 -3.79
C ILE A 435 -32.07 1.61 -3.53
N TYR A 436 -31.60 2.02 -2.37
CA TYR A 436 -30.35 1.60 -1.76
C TYR A 436 -30.63 1.12 -0.33
N VAL A 437 -30.16 -0.06 0.04
CA VAL A 437 -30.22 -0.52 1.43
C VAL A 437 -28.81 -0.86 1.87
N ILE A 438 -28.31 -0.22 2.91
CA ILE A 438 -27.06 -0.63 3.55
C ILE A 438 -27.45 -1.43 4.77
N ASP A 439 -27.01 -2.69 4.80
CA ASP A 439 -27.36 -3.61 5.88
C ASP A 439 -26.56 -3.35 7.16
N GLU A 440 -26.93 -4.08 8.21
CA GLU A 440 -26.38 -3.93 9.55
C GLU A 440 -24.88 -4.24 9.68
N LYS A 441 -24.28 -4.84 8.63
CA LYS A 441 -22.86 -5.13 8.54
C LYS A 441 -22.14 -4.31 7.45
N GLY A 442 -22.83 -3.41 6.76
CA GLY A 442 -22.25 -2.49 5.76
C GLY A 442 -22.31 -2.99 4.30
N SER A 443 -23.13 -3.99 4.00
CA SER A 443 -23.31 -4.53 2.65
C SER A 443 -24.42 -3.78 1.91
N LEU A 444 -24.22 -3.49 0.63
CA LEU A 444 -25.12 -2.67 -0.19
C LEU A 444 -26.06 -3.53 -1.03
N HIS A 445 -27.36 -3.29 -0.89
CA HIS A 445 -28.39 -3.70 -1.86
C HIS A 445 -28.77 -2.51 -2.74
N THR A 446 -28.94 -2.73 -4.04
CA THR A 446 -29.51 -1.72 -4.94
C THR A 446 -30.58 -2.33 -5.82
N GLN A 447 -31.67 -1.59 -6.06
CA GLN A 447 -32.75 -2.07 -6.92
C GLN A 447 -33.50 -0.89 -7.55
N HIS A 448 -33.80 -1.01 -8.84
CA HIS A 448 -34.62 -0.05 -9.57
C HIS A 448 -36.06 -0.57 -9.70
N HIS A 449 -37.04 0.28 -9.42
CA HIS A 449 -38.47 -0.02 -9.60
C HIS A 449 -39.10 0.99 -10.56
N SER A 450 -39.63 0.52 -11.69
CA SER A 450 -40.33 1.35 -12.66
C SER A 450 -41.82 1.47 -12.33
N LYS A 451 -42.41 2.67 -12.52
CA LYS A 451 -43.86 2.91 -12.40
C LYS A 451 -44.47 2.46 -11.05
N CYS A 452 -43.93 2.94 -9.93
CA CYS A 452 -44.45 2.65 -8.59
C CYS A 452 -44.63 3.95 -7.78
N ASP A 453 -45.58 3.95 -6.86
CA ASP A 453 -45.77 5.04 -5.89
C ASP A 453 -44.68 4.95 -4.79
N PRO A 454 -43.98 6.06 -4.45
CA PRO A 454 -42.93 6.05 -3.43
C PRO A 454 -43.38 5.60 -2.04
N ASN A 455 -44.57 6.01 -1.60
CA ASN A 455 -45.08 5.67 -0.27
C ASN A 455 -45.45 4.20 -0.19
N HIS A 456 -46.11 3.68 -1.24
CA HIS A 456 -46.42 2.25 -1.32
C HIS A 456 -45.15 1.39 -1.34
N LEU A 457 -44.13 1.78 -2.12
CA LEU A 457 -42.87 1.06 -2.19
C LEU A 457 -42.11 1.10 -0.85
N LEU A 458 -42.02 2.28 -0.22
CA LEU A 458 -41.40 2.47 1.09
C LEU A 458 -42.07 1.55 2.13
N ARG A 459 -43.40 1.49 2.12
CA ARG A 459 -44.16 0.64 3.02
C ARG A 459 -43.90 -0.85 2.78
N ASN A 460 -43.91 -1.31 1.53
CA ASN A 460 -43.63 -2.71 1.19
C ASN A 460 -42.26 -3.16 1.70
N TYR A 461 -41.23 -2.32 1.56
CA TYR A 461 -39.92 -2.60 2.15
C TYR A 461 -39.93 -2.51 3.67
N ALA A 462 -40.66 -1.55 4.26
CA ALA A 462 -40.76 -1.40 5.70
C ALA A 462 -41.38 -2.65 6.36
N VAL A 463 -42.49 -3.15 5.81
CA VAL A 463 -43.14 -4.39 6.27
C VAL A 463 -42.17 -5.57 6.16
N PHE A 464 -41.49 -5.73 5.02
CA PHE A 464 -40.53 -6.82 4.82
C PHE A 464 -39.36 -6.77 5.82
N LEU A 465 -38.78 -5.59 6.03
CA LEU A 465 -37.66 -5.41 6.95
C LEU A 465 -38.10 -5.57 8.42
N GLN A 466 -39.29 -5.10 8.79
CA GLN A 466 -39.85 -5.30 10.14
C GLN A 466 -40.15 -6.77 10.43
N ASN A 467 -40.75 -7.50 9.49
CA ASN A 467 -41.00 -8.94 9.65
C ASN A 467 -39.70 -9.72 9.87
N ARG A 468 -38.61 -9.31 9.21
CA ARG A 468 -37.27 -9.86 9.49
C ARG A 468 -36.83 -9.58 10.94
N LEU A 469 -37.02 -8.35 11.45
CA LEU A 469 -36.66 -8.02 12.84
C LEU A 469 -37.41 -8.90 13.84
N TYR A 470 -38.73 -9.06 13.67
CA TYR A 470 -39.56 -9.86 14.58
C TYR A 470 -39.17 -11.34 14.65
N ARG A 471 -38.67 -11.91 13.53
CA ARG A 471 -38.24 -13.31 13.47
C ARG A 471 -36.94 -13.58 14.24
N ASN A 472 -36.04 -12.60 14.31
CA ASN A 472 -34.78 -12.69 15.03
C ASN A 472 -34.89 -12.10 16.45
N ILE A 473 -35.75 -12.69 17.29
CA ILE A 473 -35.97 -12.28 18.69
C ILE A 473 -34.66 -12.24 19.51
N ALA A 474 -33.63 -12.96 19.08
CA ALA A 474 -32.32 -12.97 19.72
C ALA A 474 -31.49 -11.69 19.53
N ASP A 475 -31.78 -10.85 18.53
CA ASP A 475 -30.97 -9.66 18.17
C ASP A 475 -31.72 -8.36 18.48
N THR A 476 -31.96 -8.11 19.78
CA THR A 476 -32.81 -7.02 20.30
C THR A 476 -32.28 -5.60 20.06
N LYS A 477 -31.13 -5.45 19.38
CA LYS A 477 -30.48 -4.15 19.14
C LYS A 477 -30.63 -3.63 17.72
N LEU A 478 -31.13 -4.46 16.80
CA LEU A 478 -31.20 -4.09 15.39
C LEU A 478 -32.30 -3.05 15.13
N THR A 479 -31.94 -1.92 14.53
CA THR A 479 -32.88 -0.85 14.16
C THR A 479 -32.95 -0.64 12.65
N ILE A 480 -33.97 0.09 12.18
CA ILE A 480 -34.10 0.49 10.77
C ILE A 480 -34.27 2.02 10.72
N ASP A 481 -33.42 2.68 9.93
CA ASP A 481 -33.52 4.10 9.61
C ASP A 481 -33.98 4.24 8.14
N TYR A 482 -34.90 5.16 7.85
CA TYR A 482 -35.43 5.41 6.51
C TYR A 482 -35.15 6.84 6.05
N PHE A 483 -34.67 6.97 4.82
CA PHE A 483 -34.29 8.25 4.24
C PHE A 483 -34.78 8.42 2.80
N GLU A 484 -35.22 9.63 2.48
CA GLU A 484 -35.38 10.09 1.10
C GLU A 484 -34.10 10.82 0.66
N ILE A 485 -33.60 10.47 -0.53
CA ILE A 485 -32.49 11.17 -1.18
C ILE A 485 -33.08 12.33 -1.99
N ILE A 486 -32.78 13.55 -1.58
CA ILE A 486 -33.25 14.76 -2.25
C ILE A 486 -32.12 15.31 -3.11
N LYS A 487 -32.42 15.58 -4.39
CA LYS A 487 -31.51 16.27 -5.31
C LYS A 487 -32.01 17.69 -5.55
N ASN A 488 -31.25 18.68 -5.11
CA ASN A 488 -31.63 20.09 -5.34
C ASN A 488 -31.42 20.50 -6.81
N SER A 489 -31.83 21.73 -7.15
CA SER A 489 -31.69 22.28 -8.51
C SER A 489 -30.24 22.40 -9.00
N ALA A 490 -29.28 22.53 -8.09
CA ALA A 490 -27.84 22.53 -8.39
C ALA A 490 -27.24 21.11 -8.50
N GLY A 491 -28.05 20.06 -8.33
CA GLY A 491 -27.63 18.67 -8.40
C GLY A 491 -26.96 18.12 -7.14
N VAL A 492 -26.89 18.91 -6.07
CA VAL A 492 -26.36 18.49 -4.76
C VAL A 492 -27.35 17.55 -4.09
N LEU A 493 -26.84 16.44 -3.56
CA LEU A 493 -27.61 15.42 -2.86
C LEU A 493 -27.65 15.69 -1.35
N SER A 494 -28.81 15.51 -0.75
CA SER A 494 -29.02 15.51 0.70
C SER A 494 -29.96 14.39 1.11
N LEU A 495 -30.00 14.09 2.42
CA LEU A 495 -30.88 13.07 2.98
C LEU A 495 -31.92 13.71 3.89
N SER A 496 -33.18 13.29 3.74
CA SER A 496 -34.28 13.65 4.65
C SER A 496 -34.78 12.40 5.35
N ASN A 497 -34.99 12.48 6.67
CA ASN A 497 -35.62 11.38 7.41
C ASN A 497 -37.08 11.24 7.00
N VAL A 498 -37.51 10.01 6.74
CA VAL A 498 -38.92 9.70 6.49
C VAL A 498 -39.39 8.64 7.47
N ARG A 499 -40.71 8.58 7.69
CA ARG A 499 -41.33 7.49 8.44
C ARG A 499 -42.29 6.76 7.50
N PRO A 500 -42.17 5.43 7.36
CA PRO A 500 -43.18 4.68 6.64
C PRO A 500 -44.50 4.80 7.40
N ASP A 501 -45.57 5.11 6.68
CA ASP A 501 -46.92 5.01 7.22
C ASP A 501 -47.34 3.55 7.22
N LEU A 502 -47.54 3.00 8.41
CA LEU A 502 -47.91 1.61 8.63
C LEU A 502 -49.33 1.47 9.19
N ASP A 503 -49.93 2.57 9.65
CA ASP A 503 -51.16 2.57 10.44
C ASP A 503 -52.42 2.85 9.58
N GLU A 504 -52.29 3.39 8.37
CA GLU A 504 -53.43 3.70 7.50
C GLU A 504 -53.56 2.74 6.30
N LEU A 505 -54.67 1.98 6.22
CA LEU A 505 -55.26 1.57 4.93
C LEU A 505 -56.78 1.35 5.01
N ASP A 506 -57.45 1.92 4.00
CA ASP A 506 -58.82 1.61 3.58
C ASP A 506 -58.91 0.41 2.61
N GLU A 507 -57.79 -0.15 2.14
CA GLU A 507 -57.74 -1.33 1.23
C GLU A 507 -57.00 -2.53 1.85
N PRO A 508 -57.37 -3.79 1.55
CA PRO A 508 -56.61 -4.96 2.01
C PRO A 508 -55.34 -5.16 1.15
N GLU A 509 -54.18 -4.78 1.69
CA GLU A 509 -52.89 -5.04 1.03
C GLU A 509 -52.60 -6.55 0.93
N LEU A 510 -52.02 -6.99 -0.19
CA LEU A 510 -51.65 -8.39 -0.43
C LEU A 510 -50.46 -8.79 0.46
N ASN A 511 -50.71 -9.67 1.43
CA ASN A 511 -49.67 -10.26 2.26
C ASN A 511 -49.12 -11.54 1.60
N ILE A 512 -47.87 -11.51 1.14
CA ILE A 512 -47.21 -12.63 0.47
C ILE A 512 -46.02 -13.10 1.29
N ARG A 513 -46.25 -14.17 2.07
CA ARG A 513 -45.22 -14.84 2.87
C ARG A 513 -44.72 -16.08 2.17
N ILE A 514 -43.40 -16.24 2.11
CA ILE A 514 -42.78 -17.41 1.50
C ILE A 514 -42.07 -18.21 2.59
N SER A 515 -42.39 -19.49 2.71
CA SER A 515 -41.63 -20.45 3.47
C SER A 515 -41.05 -21.54 2.58
N GLY A 516 -40.08 -22.29 3.09
CA GLY A 516 -39.55 -23.42 2.35
C GLY A 516 -38.87 -24.46 3.22
N SER A 517 -38.79 -25.68 2.70
CA SER A 517 -38.03 -26.78 3.29
C SER A 517 -37.07 -27.36 2.26
N PHE A 518 -35.93 -27.87 2.72
CA PHE A 518 -34.93 -28.45 1.82
C PHE A 518 -35.26 -29.92 1.57
N ILE A 519 -35.57 -30.27 0.31
CA ILE A 519 -35.95 -31.63 -0.12
C ILE A 519 -35.15 -31.98 -1.39
N ASN A 520 -34.44 -33.12 -1.37
CA ASN A 520 -33.69 -33.65 -2.53
C ASN A 520 -32.77 -32.62 -3.22
N ASN A 521 -31.99 -31.88 -2.43
CA ASN A 521 -31.07 -30.85 -2.93
C ASN A 521 -31.75 -29.65 -3.62
N SER A 522 -33.04 -29.45 -3.37
CA SER A 522 -33.84 -28.33 -3.86
C SER A 522 -34.74 -27.77 -2.76
N ILE A 523 -35.21 -26.53 -2.91
CA ILE A 523 -36.13 -25.92 -1.94
C ILE A 523 -37.56 -26.18 -2.41
N ALA A 524 -38.33 -26.88 -1.59
CA ALA A 524 -39.77 -27.00 -1.75
C ALA A 524 -40.42 -25.77 -1.11
N TYR A 525 -40.94 -24.85 -1.94
CA TYR A 525 -41.56 -23.62 -1.48
C TYR A 525 -43.02 -23.82 -1.08
N THR A 526 -43.44 -23.10 -0.05
CA THR A 526 -44.84 -22.87 0.27
C THR A 526 -45.07 -21.36 0.33
N ILE A 527 -45.99 -20.86 -0.49
CA ILE A 527 -46.29 -19.44 -0.62
C ILE A 527 -47.69 -19.20 -0.06
N TYR A 528 -47.78 -18.30 0.90
CA TYR A 528 -49.03 -17.85 1.48
C TYR A 528 -49.37 -16.49 0.89
N CYS A 529 -50.53 -16.39 0.24
CA CYS A 529 -51.08 -15.14 -0.27
C CYS A 529 -52.37 -14.84 0.50
N ASN A 530 -52.31 -13.89 1.44
CA ASN A 530 -53.31 -13.66 2.46
C ASN A 530 -53.64 -14.96 3.22
N ASN A 531 -54.86 -15.47 3.10
CA ASN A 531 -55.32 -16.69 3.77
C ASN A 531 -55.21 -17.95 2.89
N ARG A 532 -54.64 -17.87 1.69
CA ARG A 532 -54.53 -18.99 0.75
C ARG A 532 -53.10 -19.53 0.69
N GLU A 533 -52.96 -20.84 0.82
CA GLU A 533 -51.68 -21.56 0.70
C GLU A 533 -51.48 -22.13 -0.71
N PHE A 534 -50.25 -22.01 -1.22
CA PHE A 534 -49.78 -22.62 -2.45
C PHE A 534 -48.50 -23.39 -2.14
N SER A 535 -48.58 -24.72 -2.12
CA SER A 535 -47.44 -25.57 -1.77
C SER A 535 -46.78 -26.18 -3.02
N TYR A 536 -45.48 -26.49 -2.92
CA TYR A 536 -44.78 -27.30 -3.91
C TYR A 536 -45.40 -28.70 -4.06
N LEU A 537 -46.06 -29.23 -3.02
CA LEU A 537 -46.72 -30.53 -3.09
C LEU A 537 -47.92 -30.51 -4.04
N ASP A 538 -48.65 -29.39 -4.08
CA ASP A 538 -49.85 -29.24 -4.92
C ASP A 538 -49.52 -28.80 -6.35
N TYR A 539 -48.53 -27.91 -6.51
CA TYR A 539 -48.25 -27.25 -7.79
C TYR A 539 -46.87 -27.59 -8.39
N GLY A 540 -46.02 -28.33 -7.67
CA GLY A 540 -44.65 -28.63 -8.08
C GLY A 540 -43.86 -27.37 -8.46
N ALA A 541 -43.13 -27.45 -9.58
CA ALA A 541 -42.36 -26.34 -10.11
C ALA A 541 -43.21 -25.12 -10.55
N LYS A 542 -44.55 -25.27 -10.67
CA LYS A 542 -45.47 -24.21 -11.10
C LYS A 542 -46.03 -23.38 -9.94
N VAL A 543 -45.57 -23.59 -8.70
CA VAL A 543 -46.07 -22.88 -7.51
C VAL A 543 -46.05 -21.35 -7.66
N PHE A 544 -44.98 -20.77 -8.22
CA PHE A 544 -44.89 -19.33 -8.46
C PHE A 544 -45.90 -18.83 -9.50
N HIS A 545 -46.15 -19.62 -10.56
CA HIS A 545 -47.15 -19.28 -11.58
C HIS A 545 -48.57 -19.33 -11.01
N ALA A 546 -48.88 -20.32 -10.17
CA ALA A 546 -50.19 -20.42 -9.54
C ALA A 546 -50.49 -19.22 -8.62
N VAL A 547 -49.47 -18.73 -7.90
CA VAL A 547 -49.58 -17.51 -7.09
C VAL A 547 -49.76 -16.29 -7.98
N TYR A 548 -48.99 -16.17 -9.06
CA TYR A 548 -49.12 -15.07 -10.02
C TYR A 548 -50.55 -14.95 -10.59
N ASP A 549 -51.12 -16.07 -11.05
CA ASP A 549 -52.50 -16.11 -11.57
C ASP A 549 -53.52 -15.69 -10.50
N TYR A 550 -53.32 -16.12 -9.26
CA TYR A 550 -54.19 -15.74 -8.14
C TYR A 550 -54.10 -14.24 -7.83
N VAL A 551 -52.89 -13.68 -7.80
CA VAL A 551 -52.67 -12.24 -7.55
C VAL A 551 -53.25 -11.38 -8.68
N LEU A 552 -53.15 -11.81 -9.94
CA LEU A 552 -53.78 -11.13 -11.07
C LEU A 552 -55.30 -11.03 -10.91
N GLY A 553 -55.94 -12.02 -10.27
CA GLY A 553 -57.38 -12.02 -9.98
C GLY A 553 -57.86 -10.90 -9.06
N PHE A 554 -56.98 -10.32 -8.23
CA PHE A 554 -57.31 -9.20 -7.34
C PHE A 554 -57.15 -7.83 -8.02
N ARG A 555 -56.61 -7.77 -9.25
CA ARG A 555 -56.30 -6.49 -9.91
C ARG A 555 -57.52 -5.97 -10.66
N ALA A 556 -58.21 -4.98 -10.06
CA ALA A 556 -59.37 -4.32 -10.67
C ALA A 556 -59.10 -3.74 -12.08
N SER A 557 -57.85 -3.36 -12.37
CA SER A 557 -57.47 -2.70 -13.63
C SER A 557 -56.79 -3.61 -14.68
N LYS A 558 -56.57 -4.91 -14.40
CA LYS A 558 -55.68 -5.79 -15.19
C LYS A 558 -54.26 -5.23 -15.45
N GLN A 559 -53.85 -4.15 -14.76
CA GLN A 559 -52.52 -3.59 -14.93
C GLN A 559 -51.46 -4.48 -14.28
N VAL A 560 -50.31 -4.59 -14.93
CA VAL A 560 -49.18 -5.38 -14.42
C VAL A 560 -48.32 -4.48 -13.53
N TYR A 561 -48.55 -4.52 -12.21
CA TYR A 561 -47.61 -3.96 -11.23
C TYR A 561 -46.80 -5.08 -10.55
N PRO A 562 -45.61 -4.79 -10.00
CA PRO A 562 -44.77 -5.80 -9.36
C PRO A 562 -45.46 -6.42 -8.15
N VAL A 563 -45.26 -7.72 -7.95
CA VAL A 563 -45.70 -8.43 -6.73
C VAL A 563 -44.62 -8.29 -5.68
N HIS A 564 -44.95 -7.70 -4.52
CA HIS A 564 -43.99 -7.52 -3.43
C HIS A 564 -44.13 -8.59 -2.36
N ILE A 565 -43.02 -9.21 -1.99
CA ILE A 565 -42.96 -10.20 -0.92
C ILE A 565 -42.91 -9.49 0.42
N THR A 566 -43.84 -9.80 1.32
CA THR A 566 -43.92 -9.20 2.66
C THR A 566 -43.06 -9.93 3.67
N ASP A 567 -42.75 -11.21 3.43
CA ASP A 567 -42.04 -12.02 4.42
C ASP A 567 -41.37 -13.27 3.81
N LEU A 568 -40.22 -13.68 4.37
CA LEU A 568 -39.40 -14.77 3.84
C LEU A 568 -38.78 -15.64 4.96
N ASP A 569 -39.14 -16.92 4.95
CA ASP A 569 -38.78 -17.94 5.93
C ASP A 569 -38.13 -19.16 5.27
N LEU A 570 -36.83 -19.08 5.02
CA LEU A 570 -36.11 -20.14 4.34
C LEU A 570 -35.02 -20.75 5.23
N PRO A 571 -34.71 -22.04 5.05
CA PRO A 571 -33.63 -22.69 5.78
C PRO A 571 -32.29 -22.06 5.40
N LEU A 572 -31.30 -22.12 6.31
CA LEU A 572 -29.95 -21.57 6.09
C LEU A 572 -29.31 -21.99 4.75
N ALA A 573 -29.51 -23.26 4.38
CA ALA A 573 -29.01 -23.81 3.12
C ALA A 573 -29.51 -23.05 1.88
N ALA A 574 -30.69 -22.43 1.93
CA ALA A 574 -31.23 -21.60 0.85
C ALA A 574 -30.40 -20.34 0.59
N PHE A 575 -29.75 -19.82 1.62
CA PHE A 575 -28.87 -18.65 1.53
C PHE A 575 -27.40 -19.02 1.36
N HIS A 576 -27.08 -20.31 1.17
CA HIS A 576 -25.72 -20.83 1.13
C HIS A 576 -24.88 -20.51 2.37
N VAL A 577 -25.53 -20.44 3.54
CA VAL A 577 -24.88 -20.24 4.83
C VAL A 577 -25.02 -21.48 5.71
N SER A 578 -24.03 -21.72 6.57
CA SER A 578 -24.00 -22.88 7.48
C SER A 578 -24.38 -22.53 8.91
N HIS A 579 -24.30 -21.25 9.29
CA HIS A 579 -24.55 -20.80 10.66
C HIS A 579 -25.46 -19.55 10.69
N PRO A 580 -26.43 -19.43 11.63
CA PRO A 580 -27.33 -18.27 11.70
C PRO A 580 -26.63 -16.92 11.78
N LEU A 581 -25.48 -16.82 12.46
CA LEU A 581 -24.68 -15.58 12.57
C LEU A 581 -24.14 -15.04 11.23
N GLN A 582 -24.11 -15.88 10.19
CA GLN A 582 -23.72 -15.48 8.83
C GLN A 582 -24.88 -14.83 8.06
N LEU A 583 -26.13 -15.02 8.52
CA LEU A 583 -27.27 -14.35 7.92
C LEU A 583 -27.19 -12.84 8.19
N GLN A 584 -27.59 -12.07 7.19
CA GLN A 584 -27.67 -10.61 7.23
C GLN A 584 -28.73 -10.15 6.24
N THR A 585 -29.20 -8.91 6.36
CA THR A 585 -30.33 -8.39 5.56
C THR A 585 -30.09 -8.54 4.05
N GLN A 586 -28.86 -8.38 3.58
CA GLN A 586 -28.50 -8.54 2.17
C GLN A 586 -28.90 -9.90 1.58
N HIS A 587 -28.79 -11.00 2.34
CA HIS A 587 -29.20 -12.32 1.87
C HIS A 587 -30.71 -12.37 1.58
N TYR A 588 -31.51 -11.79 2.47
CA TYR A 588 -32.97 -11.71 2.33
C TYR A 588 -33.37 -10.80 1.17
N LEU A 589 -32.73 -9.64 1.01
CA LEU A 589 -33.01 -8.70 -0.09
C LEU A 589 -32.64 -9.28 -1.45
N SER A 590 -31.47 -9.92 -1.55
CA SER A 590 -31.04 -10.63 -2.76
C SER A 590 -32.02 -11.74 -3.12
N TYR A 591 -32.53 -12.47 -2.12
CA TYR A 591 -33.51 -13.53 -2.34
C TYR A 591 -34.89 -12.98 -2.72
N LYS A 592 -35.35 -11.93 -2.03
CA LYS A 592 -36.60 -11.19 -2.33
C LYS A 592 -36.59 -10.76 -3.79
N GLN A 593 -35.55 -10.07 -4.25
CA GLN A 593 -35.42 -9.63 -5.64
C GLN A 593 -35.51 -10.80 -6.63
N LYS A 594 -34.82 -11.93 -6.35
CA LYS A 594 -34.87 -13.13 -7.20
C LYS A 594 -36.26 -13.75 -7.29
N ILE A 595 -37.02 -13.77 -6.20
CA ILE A 595 -38.38 -14.33 -6.23
C ILE A 595 -39.36 -13.34 -6.86
N GLU A 596 -39.29 -12.05 -6.53
CA GLU A 596 -40.18 -11.03 -7.12
C GLU A 596 -40.04 -11.00 -8.65
N ALA A 597 -38.83 -11.20 -9.18
CA ALA A 597 -38.60 -11.35 -10.61
C ALA A 597 -39.26 -12.60 -11.23
N LYS A 598 -39.53 -13.66 -10.44
CA LYS A 598 -40.30 -14.84 -10.88
C LYS A 598 -41.81 -14.64 -10.77
N LEU A 599 -42.25 -13.62 -10.04
CA LEU A 599 -43.65 -13.24 -9.84
C LEU A 599 -44.04 -12.02 -10.69
N ALA A 600 -43.17 -11.59 -11.61
CA ALA A 600 -43.35 -10.42 -12.47
C ALA A 600 -43.87 -10.81 -13.86
#